data_AF-A0A8T3QWR4-F1
#
_entry.id   AF-A0A8T3QWR4-F1
#
_cell.length_a   1.000
_cell.length_b   1.000
_cell.length_c   1.000
_cell.angle_alpha   90.00
_cell.angle_beta   90.00
_cell.angle_gamma   90.00
#
_symmetry.space_group_name_H-M   'P 1'
#
loop_
_entity.id
_entity.type
_entity.pdbx_description
1 polymer ?
#
loop_
_entity_poly.entity_id
_entity_poly.type
_entity_poly.pdbx_seq_one_letter_code
_entity_poly.pdbx_strand_id
1 'polypeptide(L)'
;MDPVISAASYALTGYDETSSSCAMRTVSAMDMRKKLGEILDAASAGERILIERDQKPLAYLVSVEDGQRLDPDREARIKRQLDALDALVAMGKEYRKEHSWQEGELTGTEMIRWDRDHRDEEKFERIFGHPLPPRKP
;
A
#
# COMPACT_ATOMS: atom_id res chain seq x y z
N MET A 1 -12.14 53.23 19.77
CA MET A 1 -13.13 53.47 20.83
C MET A 1 -14.29 52.55 20.56
N ASP A 2 -14.41 51.48 21.33
CA ASP A 2 -15.59 50.63 21.40
C ASP A 2 -16.79 51.43 21.93
N PRO A 3 -18.05 50.95 21.74
CA PRO A 3 -18.59 50.07 22.78
C PRO A 3 -19.60 48.98 22.34
N VAL A 4 -19.48 47.82 23.01
CA VAL A 4 -20.55 47.16 23.81
C VAL A 4 -21.54 46.16 23.15
N ILE A 5 -21.31 44.87 23.49
CA ILE A 5 -22.23 43.86 24.08
C ILE A 5 -23.62 43.69 23.44
N SER A 6 -23.93 42.49 22.93
CA SER A 6 -25.11 41.73 23.40
C SER A 6 -25.11 40.27 22.94
N ALA A 7 -25.47 39.39 23.87
CA ALA A 7 -25.59 37.95 23.73
C ALA A 7 -26.93 37.54 23.09
N ALA A 8 -26.91 36.47 22.28
CA ALA A 8 -28.04 35.58 22.02
C ALA A 8 -27.44 34.27 21.45
N SER A 9 -27.28 33.21 22.24
CA SER A 9 -28.29 32.20 22.58
C SER A 9 -28.90 31.48 21.36
N TYR A 10 -28.53 30.20 21.21
CA TYR A 10 -29.33 29.06 20.76
C TYR A 10 -30.41 29.24 19.67
N ALA A 11 -30.20 28.60 18.51
CA ALA A 11 -31.10 27.64 17.86
C ALA A 11 -30.43 27.17 16.56
N LEU A 12 -30.03 25.91 16.41
CA LEU A 12 -30.87 24.77 15.99
C LEU A 12 -31.64 25.01 14.69
N THR A 13 -31.52 24.00 13.83
CA THR A 13 -32.36 23.64 12.69
C THR A 13 -32.32 24.55 11.46
N GLY A 14 -31.51 24.12 10.50
CA GLY A 14 -31.53 24.60 9.12
C GLY A 14 -30.67 23.72 8.22
N TYR A 15 -30.80 22.39 8.35
CA TYR A 15 -30.31 21.49 7.30
C TYR A 15 -31.41 21.41 6.25
N ASP A 16 -31.18 22.16 5.19
CA ASP A 16 -32.01 22.26 4.00
C ASP A 16 -32.12 20.89 3.31
N GLU A 17 -33.36 20.44 3.13
CA GLU A 17 -33.73 19.22 2.44
C GLU A 17 -33.54 19.43 0.93
N THR A 18 -32.33 19.20 0.43
CA THR A 18 -32.08 18.91 -1.00
C THR A 18 -30.66 18.38 -1.19
N SER A 19 -30.39 17.14 -0.77
CA SER A 19 -29.19 16.43 -1.24
C SER A 19 -29.49 14.99 -1.63
N SER A 20 -29.38 14.77 -2.93
CA SER A 20 -29.16 13.50 -3.60
C SER A 20 -28.17 12.60 -2.84
N SER A 21 -28.68 11.53 -2.21
CA SER A 21 -28.06 10.22 -1.87
C SER A 21 -26.56 10.06 -1.50
N CYS A 22 -25.78 11.11 -1.26
CA CYS A 22 -24.37 11.03 -0.86
C CYS A 22 -24.19 11.30 0.64
N ALA A 23 -24.82 10.48 1.49
CA ALA A 23 -24.52 10.52 2.92
C ALA A 23 -23.20 9.78 3.18
N MET A 24 -22.14 10.52 3.51
CA MET A 24 -20.89 9.94 4.00
C MET A 24 -21.12 9.46 5.43
N ARG A 25 -20.97 8.16 5.68
CA ARG A 25 -21.25 7.55 6.98
C ARG A 25 -19.95 7.25 7.71
N THR A 26 -19.79 7.78 8.92
CA THR A 26 -18.61 7.50 9.75
C THR A 26 -18.89 6.34 10.71
N VAL A 27 -17.95 5.40 10.83
CA VAL A 27 -18.02 4.28 11.76
C VAL A 27 -16.70 4.09 12.48
N SER A 28 -16.77 3.71 13.76
CA SER A 28 -15.57 3.34 14.50
C SER A 28 -15.03 1.99 14.03
N ALA A 29 -13.72 1.79 14.14
CA ALA A 29 -13.08 0.50 13.85
C ALA A 29 -13.64 -0.65 14.69
N MET A 30 -14.16 -0.37 15.90
CA MET A 30 -14.83 -1.38 16.73
C MET A 30 -16.20 -1.76 16.18
N ASP A 31 -16.99 -0.79 15.72
CA ASP A 31 -18.30 -1.04 15.14
C ASP A 31 -18.18 -1.75 13.80
N MET A 32 -17.15 -1.41 13.01
CA MET A 32 -16.80 -2.13 11.79
C MET A 32 -16.57 -3.61 12.06
N ARG A 33 -15.82 -3.97 13.11
CA ARG A 33 -15.56 -5.38 13.46
C ARG A 33 -16.82 -6.12 13.90
N LYS A 34 -17.72 -5.44 14.61
CA LYS A 34 -18.96 -6.05 15.13
C LYS A 34 -20.02 -6.24 14.04
N LYS A 35 -20.08 -5.34 13.06
CA LYS A 35 -21.14 -5.25 12.05
C LYS A 35 -20.61 -5.26 10.62
N LEU A 36 -19.54 -6.01 10.37
CA LEU A 36 -18.84 -5.99 9.08
C LEU A 36 -19.78 -6.29 7.90
N GLY A 37 -20.65 -7.30 8.03
CA GLY A 37 -21.61 -7.68 6.97
C GLY A 37 -22.53 -6.52 6.59
N GLU A 38 -23.25 -5.95 7.55
CA GLU A 38 -24.17 -4.81 7.31
C GLU A 38 -23.45 -3.60 6.69
N ILE A 39 -22.20 -3.35 7.11
CA ILE A 39 -21.39 -2.24 6.61
C ILE A 39 -20.92 -2.49 5.17
N LEU A 40 -20.60 -3.73 4.81
CA LEU A 40 -20.28 -4.11 3.44
C LEU A 40 -21.50 -4.03 2.53
N ASP A 41 -22.68 -4.43 3.00
CA ASP A 41 -23.94 -4.31 2.26
C ASP A 41 -24.27 -2.84 2.00
N ALA A 42 -24.12 -1.97 3.00
CA ALA A 42 -24.29 -0.53 2.86
C ALA A 42 -23.29 0.07 1.86
N ALA A 43 -22.01 -0.31 1.93
CA ALA A 43 -21.01 0.15 0.96
C ALA A 43 -21.31 -0.34 -0.46
N SER A 44 -21.83 -1.57 -0.61
CA SER A 44 -22.23 -2.14 -1.90
C SER A 44 -23.47 -1.47 -2.48
N ALA A 45 -24.37 -0.96 -1.63
CA ALA A 45 -25.51 -0.13 -2.04
C ALA A 45 -25.10 1.29 -2.50
N GLY A 46 -23.79 1.62 -2.41
CA GLY A 46 -23.24 2.89 -2.86
C GLY A 46 -22.97 3.90 -1.74
N GLU A 47 -23.10 3.51 -0.47
CA GLU A 47 -22.70 4.38 0.63
C GLU A 47 -21.18 4.48 0.73
N ARG A 48 -20.68 5.69 1.00
CA ARG A 48 -19.25 5.92 1.28
C ARG A 48 -19.04 5.97 2.77
N ILE A 49 -18.22 5.05 3.26
CA ILE A 49 -18.09 4.82 4.69
C ILE A 49 -16.67 5.19 5.14
N LEU A 50 -16.55 6.17 6.03
CA LEU A 50 -15.29 6.55 6.65
C LEU A 50 -15.09 5.72 7.93
N ILE A 51 -13.97 5.00 7.99
CA ILE A 51 -13.59 4.21 9.16
C ILE A 51 -12.61 5.02 10.00
N GLU A 52 -12.96 5.26 11.26
CA GLU A 52 -12.14 6.01 12.21
C GLU A 52 -11.66 5.14 13.38
N ARG A 53 -10.51 5.49 13.92
CA ARG A 53 -10.02 4.98 15.19
C ARG A 53 -9.43 6.13 15.99
N ASP A 54 -9.84 6.25 17.24
CA ASP A 54 -9.38 7.31 18.15
C ASP A 54 -9.54 8.71 17.50
N GLN A 55 -10.69 8.93 16.84
CA GLN A 55 -11.04 10.16 16.10
C GLN A 55 -10.09 10.50 14.94
N LYS A 56 -9.32 9.52 14.45
CA LYS A 56 -8.48 9.66 13.26
C LYS A 56 -9.05 8.84 12.10
N PRO A 57 -9.16 9.42 10.90
CA PRO A 57 -9.55 8.69 9.70
C PRO A 57 -8.47 7.65 9.37
N LEU A 58 -8.88 6.40 9.19
CA LEU A 58 -7.99 5.30 8.86
C LEU A 58 -8.16 4.83 7.41
N ALA A 59 -9.41 4.62 6.99
CA ALA A 59 -9.71 4.06 5.68
C ALA A 59 -11.09 4.51 5.20
N TYR A 60 -11.27 4.52 3.88
CA TYR A 60 -12.58 4.63 3.25
C TYR A 60 -12.98 3.26 2.71
N LEU A 61 -14.24 2.90 2.93
CA LEU A 61 -14.90 1.79 2.29
C LEU A 61 -15.90 2.36 1.29
N VAL A 62 -15.78 1.90 0.05
CA VAL A 62 -16.63 2.28 -1.08
C VAL A 62 -17.00 1.03 -1.86
N SER A 63 -18.04 1.12 -2.69
CA SER A 63 -18.39 0.05 -3.62
C SER A 63 -17.22 -0.22 -4.59
N VAL A 64 -17.21 -1.40 -5.21
CA VAL A 64 -16.15 -1.78 -6.16
C VAL A 64 -16.16 -0.86 -7.38
N GLU A 65 -17.35 -0.51 -7.86
CA GLU A 65 -17.55 0.39 -9.01
C GLU A 65 -17.00 1.79 -8.71
N ASP A 66 -17.28 2.31 -7.51
CA ASP A 66 -16.75 3.60 -7.06
C ASP A 66 -15.24 3.52 -6.82
N GLY A 67 -14.72 2.41 -6.31
CA GLY A 67 -13.29 2.15 -6.18
C GLY A 67 -12.55 2.16 -7.51
N GLN A 68 -13.15 1.58 -8.57
CA GLN A 68 -12.58 1.60 -9.92
C GLN A 68 -12.57 3.02 -10.51
N ARG A 69 -13.58 3.84 -10.23
CA ARG A 69 -13.63 5.25 -10.66
C ARG A 69 -12.58 6.12 -9.98
N LEU A 70 -12.17 5.77 -8.76
CA LEU A 70 -11.17 6.52 -7.98
C LEU A 70 -9.73 6.30 -8.48
N ASP A 71 -9.46 5.17 -9.17
CA ASP A 71 -8.17 4.90 -9.81
C ASP A 71 -8.38 4.52 -11.29
N PRO A 72 -8.86 5.47 -12.12
CA PRO A 72 -9.19 5.20 -13.52
C PRO A 72 -7.97 4.78 -14.33
N ASP A 73 -6.78 5.18 -13.89
CA ASP A 73 -5.50 4.84 -14.52
C ASP A 73 -4.88 3.55 -13.97
N ARG A 74 -5.57 2.79 -13.11
CA ARG A 74 -5.02 1.57 -12.52
C ARG A 74 -4.55 0.58 -13.56
N GLU A 75 -5.38 0.33 -14.57
CA GLU A 75 -5.04 -0.57 -15.67
C GLU A 75 -3.90 -0.01 -16.51
N ALA A 76 -3.91 1.29 -16.81
CA ALA A 76 -2.82 1.95 -17.54
C ALA A 76 -1.49 1.93 -16.76
N ARG A 77 -1.54 2.01 -15.43
CA ARG A 77 -0.38 1.88 -14.54
C ARG A 77 0.14 0.46 -14.51
N ILE A 78 -0.73 -0.54 -14.36
CA ILE A 78 -0.37 -1.96 -14.41
C ILE A 78 0.26 -2.29 -15.76
N LYS A 79 -0.35 -1.83 -16.86
CA LYS A 79 0.19 -2.02 -18.21
C LYS A 79 1.59 -1.43 -18.35
N ARG A 80 1.80 -0.17 -17.92
CA ARG A 80 3.13 0.46 -17.94
C ARG A 80 4.17 -0.33 -17.13
N GLN A 81 3.78 -0.92 -16.01
CA GLN A 81 4.68 -1.75 -15.20
C GLN A 81 5.04 -3.05 -15.91
N LEU A 82 4.07 -3.71 -16.54
CA LEU A 82 4.30 -4.93 -17.32
C LEU A 82 5.19 -4.64 -18.54
N ASP A 83 4.89 -3.57 -19.28
CA ASP A 83 5.70 -3.14 -20.44
C ASP A 83 7.15 -2.87 -20.03
N ALA A 84 7.37 -2.26 -18.85
CA ALA A 84 8.71 -2.02 -18.33
C ALA A 84 9.45 -3.32 -17.96
N LEU A 85 8.75 -4.30 -17.37
CA LEU A 85 9.33 -5.62 -17.07
C LEU A 85 9.70 -6.36 -18.36
N ASP A 86 8.84 -6.32 -19.37
CA ASP A 86 9.11 -6.93 -20.67
C ASP A 86 10.34 -6.29 -21.35
N ALA A 87 10.48 -4.97 -21.24
CA ALA A 87 11.66 -4.25 -21.75
C ALA A 87 12.96 -4.71 -21.04
N LEU A 88 12.93 -4.89 -19.71
CA LEU A 88 14.07 -5.41 -18.96
C LEU A 88 14.42 -6.85 -19.37
N VAL A 89 13.42 -7.69 -19.59
CA VAL A 89 13.62 -9.07 -20.06
C VAL A 89 14.23 -9.09 -21.46
N ALA A 90 13.76 -8.24 -22.36
CA ALA A 90 14.30 -8.11 -23.72
C ALA A 90 15.77 -7.65 -23.68
N MET A 91 16.07 -6.63 -22.88
CA MET A 91 17.44 -6.16 -22.67
C MET A 91 18.35 -7.28 -22.15
N GLY A 92 17.89 -8.03 -21.14
CA GLY A 92 18.64 -9.17 -20.61
C GLY A 92 18.81 -10.34 -21.59
N LYS A 93 17.95 -10.47 -22.60
CA LYS A 93 18.14 -11.44 -23.70
C LYS A 93 19.24 -10.98 -24.64
N GLU A 94 19.24 -9.72 -25.06
CA GLU A 94 20.30 -9.17 -25.92
C GLU A 94 21.66 -9.20 -25.21
N TYR A 95 21.71 -8.79 -23.94
CA TYR A 95 22.94 -8.82 -23.15
C TYR A 95 23.55 -10.22 -23.07
N ARG A 96 22.73 -11.27 -22.95
CA ARG A 96 23.18 -12.67 -22.94
C ARG A 96 23.69 -13.17 -24.28
N LYS A 97 23.27 -12.58 -25.41
CA LYS A 97 23.81 -12.92 -26.73
C LYS A 97 25.23 -12.36 -26.90
N GLU A 98 25.45 -11.14 -26.42
CA GLU A 98 26.74 -10.45 -26.51
C GLU A 98 27.74 -10.95 -25.46
N HIS A 99 27.23 -11.32 -24.28
CA HIS A 99 28.01 -11.83 -23.16
C HIS A 99 27.63 -13.29 -22.93
N SER A 100 28.08 -14.15 -23.84
CA SER A 100 27.94 -15.59 -23.66
C SER A 100 28.67 -16.00 -22.40
N TRP A 101 27.98 -16.79 -21.58
CA TRP A 101 28.51 -17.39 -20.36
C TRP A 101 29.90 -18.00 -20.57
N GLN A 102 30.88 -17.57 -19.78
CA GLN A 102 32.22 -18.14 -19.83
C GLN A 102 32.29 -19.35 -18.90
N GLU A 103 33.03 -20.38 -19.31
CA GLU A 103 33.26 -21.56 -18.48
C GLU A 103 34.02 -21.16 -17.21
N GLY A 104 33.39 -21.36 -16.04
CA GLY A 104 33.93 -20.96 -14.73
C GLY A 104 33.26 -19.74 -14.10
N GLU A 105 32.34 -19.05 -14.79
CA GLU A 105 31.49 -18.05 -14.14
C GLU A 105 30.49 -18.71 -13.18
N LEU A 106 30.08 -17.99 -12.13
CA LEU A 106 29.06 -18.47 -11.19
C LEU A 106 27.67 -18.17 -11.73
N THR A 107 26.77 -19.15 -11.67
CA THR A 107 25.37 -18.96 -12.06
C THR A 107 24.77 -17.88 -11.19
N GLY A 108 23.74 -17.16 -11.67
CA GLY A 108 23.06 -16.18 -10.83
C GLY A 108 22.63 -16.78 -9.48
N THR A 109 22.24 -18.06 -9.48
CA THR A 109 21.94 -18.81 -8.26
C THR A 109 23.17 -19.08 -7.39
N GLU A 110 24.31 -19.48 -7.96
CA GLU A 110 25.55 -19.66 -7.22
C GLU A 110 26.11 -18.35 -6.69
N MET A 111 25.98 -17.26 -7.43
CA MET A 111 26.39 -15.92 -7.00
C MET A 111 25.54 -15.42 -5.83
N ILE A 112 24.23 -15.68 -5.84
CA ILE A 112 23.34 -15.41 -4.69
C ILE A 112 23.70 -16.28 -3.48
N ARG A 113 24.02 -17.56 -3.69
CA ARG A 113 24.46 -18.46 -2.60
C ARG A 113 25.80 -17.99 -2.02
N TRP A 114 26.75 -17.66 -2.88
CA TRP A 114 28.05 -17.13 -2.52
C TRP A 114 27.92 -15.83 -1.73
N ASP A 115 27.15 -14.84 -2.22
CA ASP A 115 26.90 -13.58 -1.51
C ASP A 115 26.27 -13.80 -0.13
N ARG A 116 25.30 -14.72 -0.04
CA ARG A 116 24.67 -15.02 1.25
C ARG A 116 25.66 -15.66 2.24
N ASP A 117 26.43 -16.63 1.79
CA ASP A 117 27.38 -17.34 2.66
C ASP A 117 28.55 -16.42 3.11
N HIS A 118 29.02 -15.51 2.24
CA HIS A 118 30.14 -14.62 2.55
C HIS A 118 29.70 -13.33 3.28
N ARG A 119 28.46 -12.87 3.08
CA ARG A 119 27.90 -11.76 3.88
C ARG A 119 27.78 -12.12 5.36
N ASP A 120 27.47 -13.38 5.66
CA ASP A 120 27.41 -13.87 7.03
C ASP A 120 28.82 -13.98 7.65
N GLU A 121 29.86 -14.28 6.86
CA GLU A 121 31.26 -14.26 7.28
C GLU A 121 31.76 -12.87 7.63
N GLU A 122 31.58 -11.87 6.75
CA GLU A 122 31.99 -10.49 7.01
C GLU A 122 31.26 -9.89 8.23
N LYS A 123 29.96 -10.22 8.37
CA LYS A 123 29.16 -9.77 9.51
C LYS A 123 29.65 -10.43 10.81
N PHE A 124 30.02 -11.70 10.76
CA PHE A 124 30.56 -12.42 11.92
C PHE A 124 31.93 -11.88 12.33
N GLU A 125 32.84 -11.63 11.38
CA GLU A 125 34.13 -11.00 11.65
C GLU A 125 33.98 -9.63 12.30
N ARG A 126 33.03 -8.82 11.82
CA ARG A 126 32.78 -7.50 12.39
C ARG A 126 32.25 -7.55 13.84
N ILE A 127 31.51 -8.60 14.20
CA ILE A 127 30.92 -8.75 15.54
C ILE A 127 31.88 -9.42 16.53
N PHE A 128 32.66 -10.40 16.08
CA PHE A 128 33.47 -11.26 16.96
C PHE A 128 34.99 -11.08 16.79
N GLY A 129 35.44 -10.28 15.81
CA GLY A 129 36.85 -9.92 15.62
C GLY A 129 37.73 -11.03 15.01
N HIS A 130 37.12 -12.12 14.52
CA HIS A 130 37.82 -13.23 13.86
C HIS A 130 36.89 -13.93 12.84
N PRO A 131 37.44 -14.64 11.83
CA PRO A 131 36.64 -15.36 10.83
C PRO A 131 35.70 -16.41 11.44
N LEU A 132 34.63 -16.76 10.73
CA LEU A 132 33.79 -17.91 11.06
C LEU A 132 34.63 -19.19 11.03
N PRO A 133 34.49 -20.10 12.00
CA PRO A 133 35.15 -21.40 11.93
C PRO A 133 34.64 -22.17 10.70
N PRO A 134 35.51 -22.94 10.02
CA PRO A 134 35.15 -23.63 8.79
C PRO A 134 33.98 -24.58 9.03
N ARG A 135 32.96 -24.53 8.16
CA ARG A 135 31.83 -25.45 8.20
C ARG A 135 32.36 -26.87 7.96
N LYS A 136 32.10 -27.78 8.89
CA LYS A 136 32.44 -29.21 8.73
C LYS A 136 31.66 -29.79 7.53
N PRO A 137 32.26 -30.72 6.77
CA PRO A 137 31.64 -31.35 5.60
C PRO A 137 30.37 -32.12 5.95
#